data_AF-A0A2J7PZB2-F1
#
_entry.id   AF-A0A2J7PZB2-F1
#
_cell.length_a   1.000
_cell.length_b   1.000
_cell.length_c   1.000
_cell.angle_alpha   90.00
_cell.angle_beta   90.00
_cell.angle_gamma   90.00
#
_symmetry.space_group_name_H-M   'P 1'
#
loop_
_entity.id
_entity.type
_entity.pdbx_description
1 polymer ?
#
loop_
_entity_poly.entity_id
_entity_poly.type
_entity_poly.pdbx_seq_one_letter_code
_entity_poly.pdbx_strand_id
1 'polypeptide(L)'
;MLINIAVSDMLGLVIILPIQYALYNYHNEEDIFILKLFILMVSQTVLIFVSAFSILALSAQRYFAVTRSLQNLASQPYVQKRFHVALCIILVWGTAVGITLGLGFLLTSASDDRKKLQAIVIGITIVFLLAAVVLPLSVTVLNARTAEKLKQSAKEIPGIGGKSVLLRSRYRSSRVVAGLSVAFWFTHSPLFVWMFVMISHGQSFPRYVPSVIYHLFFSNAFLNPVSLYITSRTFRKFFKKYIFRCWYNEPK
;
A
#
# COMPACT_ATOMS: atom_id res chain seq x y z
N MET A 1 -9.18 3.45 6.77
CA MET A 1 -7.91 3.32 6.03
C MET A 1 -6.92 2.36 6.69
N LEU A 2 -6.45 2.57 7.93
CA LEU A 2 -5.48 1.62 8.54
C LEU A 2 -6.01 0.18 8.65
N ILE A 3 -7.29 0.00 9.04
CA ILE A 3 -7.94 -1.31 9.02
C ILE A 3 -8.04 -1.87 7.59
N ASN A 4 -8.25 -1.01 6.57
CA ASN A 4 -8.29 -1.44 5.18
C ASN A 4 -6.93 -2.01 4.73
N ILE A 5 -5.83 -1.36 5.13
CA ILE A 5 -4.47 -1.85 4.87
C ILE A 5 -4.28 -3.23 5.53
N ALA A 6 -4.64 -3.37 6.80
CA ALA A 6 -4.54 -4.65 7.51
C ALA A 6 -5.39 -5.77 6.86
N VAL A 7 -6.62 -5.46 6.44
CA VAL A 7 -7.49 -6.42 5.73
C VAL A 7 -6.86 -6.83 4.39
N SER A 8 -6.33 -5.87 3.62
CA SER A 8 -5.63 -6.13 2.36
C SER A 8 -4.40 -7.03 2.57
N ASP A 9 -3.60 -6.76 3.60
CA ASP A 9 -2.43 -7.55 3.96
C ASP A 9 -2.83 -8.99 4.35
N MET A 10 -3.89 -9.15 5.17
CA MET A 10 -4.40 -10.47 5.55
C MET A 10 -4.91 -11.26 4.34
N LEU A 11 -5.63 -10.62 3.42
CA LEU A 11 -6.07 -11.27 2.19
C LEU A 11 -4.89 -11.70 1.32
N GLY A 12 -3.81 -10.92 1.29
CA GLY A 12 -2.58 -11.27 0.58
C GLY A 12 -1.93 -12.54 1.14
N LEU A 13 -1.86 -12.65 2.46
CA LEU A 13 -1.29 -13.82 3.14
C LEU A 13 -2.18 -15.06 3.03
N VAL A 14 -3.51 -14.90 3.08
CA VAL A 14 -4.44 -16.04 3.10
C VAL A 14 -4.74 -16.56 1.69
N ILE A 15 -4.80 -15.69 0.69
CA ILE A 15 -5.23 -16.07 -0.67
C ILE A 15 -4.04 -16.12 -1.62
N ILE A 16 -3.28 -15.03 -1.71
CA ILE A 16 -2.26 -14.88 -2.76
C ILE A 16 -1.01 -15.70 -2.46
N LEU A 17 -0.55 -15.72 -1.21
CA LEU A 17 0.65 -16.47 -0.82
C LEU A 17 0.50 -17.98 -1.11
N PRO A 18 -0.61 -18.67 -0.77
CA PRO A 18 -0.79 -20.08 -1.13
C PRO A 18 -0.86 -20.33 -2.64
N ILE A 19 -1.58 -19.49 -3.38
CA ILE A 19 -1.66 -19.57 -4.85
C ILE A 19 -0.27 -19.48 -5.45
N GLN A 20 0.52 -18.51 -4.97
CA GLN A 20 1.87 -18.30 -5.46
C GLN A 20 2.81 -19.45 -5.11
N TYR A 21 2.72 -19.97 -3.89
CA TYR A 21 3.48 -21.15 -3.48
C TYR A 21 3.14 -22.38 -4.35
N ALA A 22 1.87 -22.59 -4.66
CA ALA A 22 1.43 -23.66 -5.55
C ALA A 22 1.97 -23.48 -6.98
N LEU A 23 1.87 -22.26 -7.55
CA LEU A 23 2.38 -21.95 -8.89
C LEU A 23 3.90 -22.10 -9.01
N TYR A 24 4.64 -21.75 -7.95
CA TYR A 24 6.10 -21.85 -7.91
C TYR A 24 6.60 -23.31 -7.87
N ASN A 25 5.91 -24.18 -7.12
CA ASN A 25 6.31 -25.59 -6.95
C ASN A 25 5.80 -26.51 -8.07
N TYR A 26 4.81 -26.07 -8.87
CA TYR A 26 4.34 -26.85 -10.00
C TYR A 26 5.42 -26.91 -11.09
N HIS A 27 5.83 -28.12 -11.50
CA HIS A 27 6.90 -28.36 -12.48
C HIS A 27 6.60 -27.64 -13.82
N ASN A 28 7.64 -27.16 -14.51
CA ASN A 28 7.50 -26.34 -15.73
C ASN A 28 7.71 -27.20 -16.98
N GLU A 29 6.68 -27.24 -17.82
CA GLU A 29 6.88 -27.27 -19.28
C GLU A 29 6.99 -25.81 -19.77
N GLU A 30 7.80 -25.55 -20.80
CA GLU A 30 8.10 -24.19 -21.27
C GLU A 30 6.85 -23.42 -21.75
N ASP A 31 5.84 -24.12 -22.26
CA ASP A 31 4.60 -23.49 -22.75
C ASP A 31 3.68 -22.97 -21.64
N ILE A 32 3.91 -23.37 -20.38
CA ILE A 32 3.07 -22.97 -19.22
C ILE A 32 3.64 -21.73 -18.50
N PHE A 33 4.87 -21.31 -18.83
CA PHE A 33 5.55 -20.20 -18.14
C PHE A 33 4.78 -18.87 -18.25
N ILE A 34 4.34 -18.50 -19.47
CA ILE A 34 3.61 -17.25 -19.70
C ILE A 34 2.27 -17.27 -18.98
N LEU A 35 1.58 -18.41 -18.96
CA LEU A 35 0.30 -18.58 -18.28
C LEU A 35 0.44 -18.50 -16.75
N LYS A 36 1.48 -19.11 -16.16
CA LYS A 36 1.79 -18.96 -14.73
C LYS A 36 2.07 -17.51 -14.36
N LEU A 37 2.84 -16.83 -15.20
CA LEU A 37 3.19 -15.41 -15.03
C LEU A 37 1.95 -14.52 -15.12
N PHE A 38 1.05 -14.83 -16.05
CA PHE A 38 -0.27 -14.20 -16.19
C PHE A 38 -1.12 -14.37 -14.92
N ILE A 39 -1.33 -15.60 -14.46
CA ILE A 39 -2.14 -15.89 -13.26
C ILE A 39 -1.54 -15.17 -12.05
N LEU A 40 -0.22 -15.20 -11.92
CA LEU A 40 0.50 -14.54 -10.85
C LEU A 40 0.37 -13.01 -10.89
N MET A 41 0.45 -12.38 -12.07
CA MET A 41 0.26 -10.94 -12.20
C MET A 41 -1.17 -10.57 -11.83
N VAL A 42 -2.18 -11.22 -12.40
CA VAL A 42 -3.59 -10.88 -12.15
C VAL A 42 -3.98 -11.11 -10.68
N SER A 43 -3.52 -12.21 -10.07
CA SER A 43 -3.92 -12.56 -8.70
C SER A 43 -3.45 -11.53 -7.67
N GLN A 44 -2.22 -11.03 -7.77
CA GLN A 44 -1.66 -10.08 -6.80
C GLN A 44 -2.02 -8.61 -7.09
N THR A 45 -2.48 -8.31 -8.31
CA THR A 45 -2.72 -6.94 -8.79
C THR A 45 -3.71 -6.16 -7.92
N VAL A 46 -4.85 -6.77 -7.56
CA VAL A 46 -5.88 -6.11 -6.74
C VAL A 46 -5.26 -5.61 -5.43
N LEU A 47 -4.51 -6.47 -4.74
CA LEU A 47 -3.98 -6.15 -3.42
C LEU A 47 -2.86 -5.13 -3.45
N ILE A 48 -2.01 -5.17 -4.49
CA ILE A 48 -1.00 -4.13 -4.73
C ILE A 48 -1.68 -2.77 -4.89
N PHE A 49 -2.72 -2.68 -5.73
CA PHE A 49 -3.45 -1.43 -5.95
C PHE A 49 -4.23 -0.98 -4.71
N VAL A 50 -4.90 -1.89 -4.00
CA VAL A 50 -5.62 -1.57 -2.76
C VAL A 50 -4.64 -1.01 -1.71
N SER A 51 -3.46 -1.61 -1.55
CA SER A 51 -2.43 -1.13 -0.63
C SER A 51 -1.91 0.26 -1.03
N ALA A 52 -1.51 0.43 -2.30
CA ALA A 52 -0.98 1.69 -2.81
C ALA A 52 -2.01 2.84 -2.73
N PHE A 53 -3.24 2.61 -3.21
CA PHE A 53 -4.31 3.59 -3.15
C PHE A 53 -4.77 3.87 -1.72
N SER A 54 -4.67 2.90 -0.80
CA SER A 54 -4.96 3.14 0.62
C SER A 54 -3.98 4.12 1.25
N ILE A 55 -2.68 3.99 0.94
CA ILE A 55 -1.64 4.90 1.44
C ILE A 55 -1.80 6.29 0.79
N LEU A 56 -2.11 6.34 -0.51
CA LEU A 56 -2.39 7.59 -1.21
C LEU A 56 -3.62 8.30 -0.64
N ALA A 57 -4.73 7.59 -0.48
CA ALA A 57 -5.96 8.13 0.11
C ALA A 57 -5.73 8.59 1.55
N LEU A 58 -4.94 7.85 2.35
CA LEU A 58 -4.58 8.28 3.70
C LEU A 58 -3.77 9.58 3.67
N SER A 59 -2.80 9.71 2.75
CA SER A 59 -1.98 10.91 2.56
C SER A 59 -2.82 12.11 2.14
N ALA A 60 -3.73 11.92 1.18
CA ALA A 60 -4.66 12.94 0.69
C ALA A 60 -5.63 13.39 1.79
N GLN A 61 -6.27 12.46 2.51
CA GLN A 61 -7.17 12.77 3.63
C GLN A 61 -6.51 13.69 4.66
N ARG A 62 -5.22 13.49 4.92
CA ARG A 62 -4.46 14.32 5.87
C ARG A 62 -4.12 15.68 5.31
N TYR A 63 -3.67 15.74 4.08
CA TYR A 63 -3.40 17.01 3.41
C TYR A 63 -4.65 17.90 3.42
N PHE A 64 -5.81 17.34 3.07
CA PHE A 64 -7.09 18.05 3.12
C PHE A 64 -7.55 18.37 4.54
N ALA A 65 -7.38 17.47 5.51
CA ALA A 65 -7.72 17.74 6.90
C ALA A 65 -6.85 18.86 7.51
N VAL A 66 -5.57 18.92 7.15
CA VAL A 66 -4.67 20.01 7.54
C VAL A 66 -5.10 21.31 6.88
N THR A 67 -5.32 21.31 5.57
CA THR A 67 -5.68 22.51 4.81
C THR A 67 -7.05 23.08 5.24
N ARG A 68 -8.09 22.24 5.31
CA ARG A 68 -9.45 22.68 5.66
C ARG A 68 -9.55 23.24 7.07
N SER A 69 -8.79 22.71 8.03
CA SER A 69 -8.85 23.24 9.40
C SER A 69 -8.06 24.52 9.60
N LEU A 70 -7.12 24.84 8.69
CA LEU A 70 -6.45 26.14 8.73
C LEU A 70 -7.41 27.23 8.26
N GLN A 71 -8.28 26.89 7.31
CA GLN A 71 -9.27 27.80 6.77
C GLN A 71 -10.54 27.91 7.64
N ASN A 72 -11.05 26.80 8.17
CA ASN A 72 -12.31 26.76 8.93
C ASN A 72 -12.11 26.09 10.30
N LEU A 73 -12.42 26.83 11.38
CA LEU A 73 -12.51 26.29 12.75
C LEU A 73 -13.77 25.44 13.00
N ALA A 74 -14.68 25.34 12.03
CA ALA A 74 -15.93 24.59 12.19
C ALA A 74 -15.67 23.07 12.29
N SER A 75 -16.05 22.49 13.41
CA SER A 75 -16.00 21.06 13.68
C SER A 75 -16.93 20.30 12.73
N GLN A 76 -16.36 19.65 11.72
CA GLN A 76 -17.09 18.71 10.87
C GLN A 76 -17.75 17.59 11.71
N PRO A 77 -19.06 17.34 11.55
CA PRO A 77 -19.77 16.32 12.32
C PRO A 77 -19.19 14.93 12.10
N TYR A 78 -19.19 14.12 13.17
CA TYR A 78 -18.55 12.80 13.22
C TYR A 78 -19.06 11.82 12.13
N VAL A 79 -20.37 11.86 11.87
CA VAL A 79 -21.04 11.02 10.85
C VAL A 79 -20.51 11.31 9.45
N GLN A 80 -20.28 12.59 9.12
CA GLN A 80 -19.75 13.01 7.83
C GLN A 80 -18.33 12.46 7.61
N LYS A 81 -17.49 12.41 8.65
CA LYS A 81 -16.14 11.82 8.55
C LYS A 81 -16.16 10.33 8.26
N ARG A 82 -17.06 9.56 8.89
CA ARG A 82 -17.19 8.11 8.64
C ARG A 82 -17.65 7.82 7.21
N PHE A 83 -18.64 8.58 6.73
CA PHE A 83 -19.12 8.46 5.35
C PHE A 83 -18.02 8.71 4.32
N HIS A 84 -17.23 9.78 4.48
CA HIS A 84 -16.11 10.08 3.57
C HIS A 84 -15.05 8.96 3.57
N VAL A 85 -14.75 8.37 4.74
CA VAL A 85 -13.80 7.26 4.82
C VAL A 85 -14.35 5.99 4.15
N ALA A 86 -15.64 5.68 4.34
CA ALA A 86 -16.29 4.56 3.69
C ALA A 86 -16.30 4.72 2.16
N LEU A 87 -16.66 5.90 1.67
CA LEU A 87 -16.59 6.25 0.24
C LEU A 87 -15.18 6.09 -0.31
N CYS A 88 -14.14 6.57 0.40
CA CYS A 88 -12.76 6.36 0.00
C CYS A 88 -12.40 4.87 -0.11
N ILE A 89 -12.84 4.04 0.84
CA ILE A 89 -12.57 2.59 0.80
C ILE A 89 -13.26 1.96 -0.41
N ILE A 90 -14.53 2.28 -0.66
CA ILE A 90 -15.29 1.79 -1.82
C ILE A 90 -14.59 2.20 -3.12
N LEU A 91 -14.13 3.45 -3.24
CA LEU A 91 -13.40 3.92 -4.41
C LEU A 91 -12.06 3.20 -4.59
N VAL A 92 -11.31 2.97 -3.51
CA VAL A 92 -10.04 2.21 -3.54
C VAL A 92 -10.26 0.79 -4.05
N TRP A 93 -11.25 0.09 -3.53
CA TRP A 93 -11.56 -1.28 -3.96
C TRP A 93 -12.14 -1.31 -5.38
N GLY A 94 -13.10 -0.43 -5.69
CA GLY A 94 -13.72 -0.36 -7.00
C GLY A 94 -12.71 -0.06 -8.11
N THR A 95 -11.78 0.87 -7.88
CA THR A 95 -10.71 1.17 -8.85
C THR A 95 -9.72 0.01 -8.98
N ALA A 96 -9.28 -0.60 -7.88
CA ALA A 96 -8.36 -1.74 -7.92
C ALA A 96 -8.96 -2.96 -8.64
N VAL A 97 -10.22 -3.28 -8.36
CA VAL A 97 -10.95 -4.38 -9.02
C VAL A 97 -11.19 -4.05 -10.48
N GLY A 98 -11.63 -2.82 -10.80
CA GLY A 98 -11.85 -2.39 -12.18
C GLY A 98 -10.58 -2.48 -13.04
N ILE A 99 -9.44 -2.02 -12.51
CA ILE A 99 -8.14 -2.16 -13.17
C ILE A 99 -7.80 -3.64 -13.37
N THR A 100 -7.97 -4.48 -12.34
CA THR A 100 -7.63 -5.91 -12.44
C THR A 100 -8.51 -6.64 -13.45
N LEU A 101 -9.82 -6.37 -13.46
CA LEU A 101 -10.75 -6.96 -14.42
C LEU A 101 -10.44 -6.50 -15.85
N GLY A 102 -10.15 -5.22 -16.06
CA GLY A 102 -9.73 -4.70 -17.36
C GLY A 102 -8.46 -5.36 -17.87
N LEU A 103 -7.45 -5.53 -17.00
CA LEU A 103 -6.22 -6.24 -17.33
C LEU A 103 -6.49 -7.71 -17.65
N GLY A 104 -7.29 -8.40 -16.82
CA GLY A 104 -7.70 -9.77 -17.04
C GLY A 104 -8.38 -9.96 -18.40
N PHE A 105 -9.32 -9.07 -18.74
CA PHE A 105 -10.01 -9.09 -20.03
C PHE A 105 -9.08 -8.86 -21.22
N LEU A 106 -8.16 -7.90 -21.14
CA LEU A 106 -7.16 -7.64 -22.19
C LEU A 106 -6.29 -8.87 -22.43
N LEU A 107 -5.89 -9.55 -21.36
CA LEU A 107 -5.03 -10.72 -21.42
C LEU A 107 -5.77 -11.96 -21.94
N THR A 108 -7.04 -12.18 -21.55
CA THR A 108 -7.85 -13.28 -22.12
C THR A 108 -8.14 -13.06 -23.60
N SER A 109 -8.36 -11.81 -24.01
CA SER A 109 -8.64 -11.46 -25.41
C SER A 109 -7.45 -11.67 -26.34
N ALA A 110 -6.23 -11.65 -25.80
CA ALA A 110 -5.00 -11.91 -26.54
C ALA A 110 -4.43 -13.32 -26.34
N SER A 111 -5.14 -14.19 -25.63
CA SER A 111 -4.66 -15.54 -25.26
C SER A 111 -4.35 -16.42 -26.47
N ASP A 112 -5.05 -16.22 -27.59
CA ASP A 112 -4.92 -17.03 -28.82
C ASP A 112 -3.69 -16.64 -29.67
N ASP A 113 -3.12 -15.44 -29.46
CA ASP A 113 -1.97 -14.92 -30.23
C ASP A 113 -0.79 -14.62 -29.31
N ARG A 114 0.21 -15.51 -29.32
CA ARG A 114 1.41 -15.43 -28.47
C ARG A 114 2.18 -14.11 -28.64
N LYS A 115 2.22 -13.52 -29.84
CA LYS A 115 2.93 -12.26 -30.08
C LYS A 115 2.17 -11.08 -29.49
N LYS A 116 0.84 -11.06 -29.64
CA LYS A 116 -0.02 -10.04 -29.01
C LYS A 116 0.01 -10.16 -27.48
N LEU A 117 -0.04 -11.38 -26.96
CA LEU A 117 0.05 -11.64 -25.53
C LEU A 117 1.37 -11.09 -24.94
N GLN A 118 2.50 -11.36 -25.59
CA GLN A 118 3.80 -10.82 -25.17
C GLN A 118 3.82 -9.29 -25.17
N ALA A 119 3.32 -8.64 -26.23
CA ALA A 119 3.25 -7.19 -26.31
C ALA A 119 2.38 -6.58 -25.20
N ILE A 120 1.23 -7.19 -24.90
CA ILE A 120 0.35 -6.75 -23.82
C ILE A 120 1.02 -6.94 -22.45
N VAL A 121 1.66 -8.07 -22.19
CA VAL A 121 2.37 -8.32 -20.91
C VAL A 121 3.49 -7.31 -20.69
N ILE A 122 4.24 -6.95 -21.75
CA ILE A 122 5.25 -5.89 -21.71
C ILE A 122 4.60 -4.54 -21.38
N GLY A 123 3.53 -4.17 -22.09
CA GLY A 123 2.82 -2.91 -21.86
C GLY A 123 2.28 -2.80 -20.43
N ILE A 124 1.66 -3.87 -19.92
CA ILE A 124 1.17 -3.94 -18.54
C ILE A 124 2.33 -3.77 -17.56
N THR A 125 3.44 -4.46 -17.77
CA THR A 125 4.60 -4.36 -16.89
C THR A 125 5.18 -2.95 -16.85
N ILE A 126 5.24 -2.26 -17.99
CA ILE A 126 5.65 -0.85 -18.06
C ILE A 126 4.69 0.03 -17.26
N VAL A 127 3.37 -0.16 -17.42
CA VAL A 127 2.36 0.60 -16.65
C VAL A 127 2.51 0.36 -15.15
N PHE A 128 2.77 -0.87 -14.72
CA PHE A 128 3.02 -1.19 -13.30
C PHE A 128 4.30 -0.53 -12.79
N LEU A 129 5.37 -0.53 -13.59
CA LEU A 129 6.63 0.11 -13.24
C LEU A 129 6.49 1.63 -13.15
N LEU A 130 5.70 2.25 -14.04
CA LEU A 130 5.35 3.67 -13.94
C LEU A 130 4.51 3.94 -12.68
N ALA A 131 3.49 3.13 -12.40
CA ALA A 131 2.67 3.25 -11.20
C ALA A 131 3.50 3.09 -9.91
N ALA A 132 4.49 2.19 -9.93
CA ALA A 132 5.44 1.96 -8.84
C ALA A 132 6.29 3.17 -8.49
N VAL A 133 6.53 4.06 -9.44
CA VAL A 133 7.27 5.31 -9.22
C VAL A 133 6.30 6.44 -8.90
N VAL A 134 5.22 6.59 -9.69
CA VAL A 134 4.28 7.71 -9.58
C VAL A 134 3.48 7.68 -8.28
N LEU A 135 2.94 6.53 -7.87
CA LEU A 135 2.10 6.44 -6.66
C LEU A 135 2.90 6.80 -5.40
N PRO A 136 4.10 6.23 -5.19
CA PRO A 136 4.84 6.51 -3.97
C PRO A 136 5.51 7.91 -3.99
N LEU A 137 5.85 8.46 -5.16
CA LEU A 137 6.23 9.87 -5.28
C LEU A 137 5.07 10.79 -4.92
N SER A 138 3.86 10.52 -5.40
CA SER A 138 2.66 11.30 -5.07
C SER A 138 2.40 11.33 -3.57
N VAL A 139 2.55 10.18 -2.91
CA VAL A 139 2.49 10.06 -1.45
C VAL A 139 3.56 10.90 -0.76
N THR A 140 4.81 10.85 -1.25
CA THR A 140 5.93 11.61 -0.69
C THR A 140 5.70 13.11 -0.80
N VAL A 141 5.26 13.59 -1.97
CA VAL A 141 4.93 15.00 -2.22
C VAL A 141 3.80 15.46 -1.29
N LEU A 142 2.72 14.69 -1.17
CA LEU A 142 1.61 15.03 -0.28
C LEU A 142 2.05 15.10 1.19
N ASN A 143 2.91 14.18 1.63
CA ASN A 143 3.44 14.19 2.99
C ASN A 143 4.39 15.38 3.23
N ALA A 144 5.23 15.72 2.26
CA ALA A 144 6.10 16.89 2.33
C ALA A 144 5.29 18.20 2.44
N ARG A 145 4.30 18.39 1.55
CA ARG A 145 3.37 19.54 1.60
C ARG A 145 2.58 19.59 2.90
N THR A 146 2.19 18.43 3.44
CA THR A 146 1.53 18.35 4.74
C THR A 146 2.45 18.79 5.88
N ALA A 147 3.73 18.39 5.84
CA ALA A 147 4.72 18.78 6.83
C ALA A 147 5.05 20.28 6.77
N GLU A 148 5.16 20.85 5.56
CA GLU A 148 5.34 22.29 5.34
C GLU A 148 4.20 23.10 5.96
N LYS A 149 2.95 22.74 5.65
CA LYS A 149 1.77 23.40 6.23
C LYS A 149 1.70 23.26 7.74
N LEU A 150 2.07 22.10 8.29
CA LEU A 150 2.16 21.90 9.73
C LEU A 150 3.23 22.80 10.37
N LYS A 151 4.39 22.97 9.71
CA LYS A 151 5.48 23.85 10.19
C LYS A 151 5.07 25.32 10.14
N GLN A 152 4.40 25.76 9.07
CA GLN A 152 3.86 27.12 8.96
C GLN A 152 2.81 27.37 10.05
N SER A 153 1.85 26.47 10.21
CA SER A 153 0.82 26.58 11.25
C SER A 153 1.40 26.62 12.67
N ALA A 154 2.50 25.91 12.94
CA ALA A 154 3.15 25.94 14.25
C ALA A 154 3.79 27.30 14.59
N LYS A 155 4.22 28.07 13.58
CA LYS A 155 4.79 29.41 13.77
C LYS A 155 3.72 30.47 14.09
N GLU A 156 2.50 30.25 13.62
CA GLU A 156 1.38 31.22 13.72
C GLU A 156 0.52 31.06 14.99
N ILE A 157 0.87 30.15 15.90
CA ILE A 157 0.05 29.88 17.10
C ILE A 157 0.75 30.46 18.34
N PRO A 158 0.35 31.66 18.82
CA PRO A 158 0.72 32.12 20.14
C PRO A 158 -0.08 31.33 21.18
N GLY A 159 0.61 30.59 22.05
CA GLY A 159 0.21 30.23 23.43
C GLY A 159 -1.09 29.47 23.74
N ILE A 160 -2.07 29.33 22.84
CA ILE A 160 -3.39 28.78 23.19
C ILE A 160 -3.35 27.24 23.14
N GLY A 161 -3.29 26.62 24.33
CA GLY A 161 -3.06 25.18 24.55
C GLY A 161 -4.02 24.21 23.83
N GLY A 162 -5.20 24.65 23.39
CA GLY A 162 -6.13 23.80 22.60
C GLY A 162 -5.66 23.55 21.16
N LYS A 163 -5.03 24.54 20.51
CA LYS A 163 -4.52 24.40 19.13
C LYS A 163 -3.25 23.55 19.07
N SER A 164 -2.43 23.56 20.13
CA SER A 164 -1.19 22.76 20.20
C SER A 164 -1.44 21.25 20.32
N VAL A 165 -2.50 20.83 21.02
CA VAL A 165 -2.92 19.41 21.11
C VAL A 165 -3.39 18.89 19.75
N LEU A 166 -4.17 19.70 19.01
CA LEU A 166 -4.63 19.36 17.67
C LEU A 166 -3.44 19.20 16.69
N LEU A 167 -2.46 20.11 16.75
CA LEU A 167 -1.22 20.04 15.97
C LEU A 167 -0.38 18.80 16.29
N ARG A 168 -0.21 18.50 17.59
CA ARG A 168 0.56 17.34 18.05
C ARG A 168 -0.08 16.02 17.60
N SER A 169 -1.41 15.94 17.59
CA SER A 169 -2.15 14.81 17.03
C SER A 169 -1.86 14.62 15.55
N ARG A 170 -1.81 15.71 14.76
CA ARG A 170 -1.53 15.67 13.32
C ARG A 170 -0.10 15.28 12.99
N TYR A 171 0.87 15.79 13.74
CA TYR A 171 2.28 15.41 13.58
C TYR A 171 2.52 13.93 13.89
N ARG A 172 1.90 13.40 14.96
CA ARG A 172 1.95 11.96 15.26
C ARG A 172 1.35 11.14 14.13
N SER A 173 0.24 11.63 13.61
CA SER A 173 -0.44 11.04 12.49
C SER A 173 0.55 11.01 11.29
N SER A 174 1.18 12.11 10.87
CA SER A 174 1.97 12.15 9.62
C SER A 174 3.15 11.18 9.64
N ARG A 175 3.76 10.97 10.81
CA ARG A 175 4.78 9.93 11.02
C ARG A 175 4.29 8.52 10.70
N VAL A 176 3.03 8.21 11.01
CA VAL A 176 2.42 6.92 10.67
C VAL A 176 2.38 6.71 9.16
N VAL A 177 1.97 7.73 8.40
CA VAL A 177 1.92 7.62 6.94
C VAL A 177 3.31 7.48 6.37
N ALA A 178 4.25 8.32 6.79
CA ALA A 178 5.63 8.23 6.32
C ALA A 178 6.21 6.82 6.57
N GLY A 179 5.97 6.24 7.76
CA GLY A 179 6.40 4.87 8.06
C GLY A 179 5.75 3.84 7.14
N LEU A 180 4.44 3.91 6.91
CA LEU A 180 3.73 2.99 6.00
C LEU A 180 4.19 3.16 4.55
N SER A 181 4.47 4.39 4.12
CA SER A 181 5.01 4.67 2.79
C SER A 181 6.40 4.08 2.59
N VAL A 182 7.29 4.24 3.58
CA VAL A 182 8.64 3.64 3.54
C VAL A 182 8.56 2.11 3.52
N ALA A 183 7.69 1.51 4.34
CA ALA A 183 7.47 0.07 4.34
C ALA A 183 6.98 -0.42 2.96
N PHE A 184 6.05 0.29 2.34
CA PHE A 184 5.54 -0.03 1.00
C PHE A 184 6.64 0.04 -0.06
N TRP A 185 7.43 1.13 -0.09
CA TRP A 185 8.56 1.28 -1.01
C TRP A 185 9.54 0.11 -0.90
N PHE A 186 9.97 -0.18 0.32
CA PHE A 186 10.97 -1.21 0.59
C PHE A 186 10.52 -2.60 0.13
N THR A 187 9.24 -2.91 0.26
CA THR A 187 8.69 -4.25 -0.06
C THR A 187 8.25 -4.40 -1.51
N HIS A 188 7.71 -3.35 -2.13
CA HIS A 188 7.11 -3.45 -3.46
C HIS A 188 8.10 -3.08 -4.58
N SER A 189 9.07 -2.18 -4.35
CA SER A 189 10.02 -1.78 -5.39
C SER A 189 10.82 -2.95 -5.99
N PRO A 190 11.35 -3.89 -5.19
CA PRO A 190 12.07 -5.04 -5.74
C PRO A 190 11.18 -5.93 -6.63
N LEU A 191 9.90 -6.08 -6.26
CA LEU A 191 8.93 -6.81 -7.06
C LEU A 191 8.67 -6.14 -8.42
N PHE A 192 8.50 -4.81 -8.44
CA PHE A 192 8.28 -4.08 -9.68
C PHE A 192 9.49 -4.13 -10.63
N VAL A 193 10.70 -4.01 -10.09
CA VAL A 193 11.93 -4.19 -10.87
C VAL A 193 12.04 -5.62 -11.40
N TRP A 194 11.71 -6.61 -10.56
CA TRP A 194 11.71 -8.01 -10.96
C TRP A 194 10.72 -8.32 -12.08
N MET A 195 9.51 -7.74 -12.03
CA MET A 195 8.51 -7.83 -13.10
C MET A 195 9.06 -7.41 -14.47
N PHE A 196 9.92 -6.39 -14.50
CA PHE A 196 10.58 -5.97 -15.72
C PHE A 196 11.72 -6.92 -16.13
N VAL A 197 12.58 -7.31 -15.19
CA VAL A 197 13.73 -8.18 -15.45
C VAL A 197 13.29 -9.56 -15.93
N MET A 198 12.21 -10.12 -15.36
CA MET A 198 11.73 -11.47 -15.70
C MET A 198 11.24 -11.60 -17.16
N ILE A 199 10.75 -10.51 -17.76
CA ILE A 199 10.34 -10.49 -19.18
C ILE A 199 11.57 -10.66 -20.09
N SER A 200 12.68 -10.01 -19.75
CA SER A 200 13.86 -9.97 -20.63
C SER A 200 14.83 -11.11 -20.36
N HIS A 201 15.09 -11.42 -19.08
CA HIS A 201 16.17 -12.32 -18.63
C HIS A 201 15.71 -13.30 -17.55
N GLY A 202 14.40 -13.54 -17.37
CA GLY A 202 13.89 -14.29 -16.23
C GLY A 202 14.46 -15.70 -16.06
N GLN A 203 14.77 -16.39 -17.17
CA GLN A 203 15.37 -17.73 -17.17
C GLN A 203 16.87 -17.72 -16.84
N SER A 204 17.55 -16.59 -16.99
CA SER A 204 18.98 -16.43 -16.69
C SER A 204 19.26 -16.34 -15.20
N PHE A 205 18.25 -16.05 -14.38
CA PHE A 205 18.41 -15.88 -12.94
C PHE A 205 18.10 -17.16 -12.18
N PRO A 206 18.89 -17.49 -11.13
CA PRO A 206 18.60 -18.62 -10.27
C PRO A 206 17.23 -18.52 -9.60
N ARG A 207 16.57 -19.66 -9.38
CA ARG A 207 15.22 -19.75 -8.77
C ARG A 207 15.10 -19.11 -7.38
N TYR A 208 16.20 -18.93 -6.64
CA TYR A 208 16.18 -18.27 -5.33
C TYR A 208 15.96 -16.76 -5.43
N VAL A 209 16.32 -16.12 -6.55
CA VAL A 209 16.16 -14.67 -6.77
C VAL A 209 14.69 -14.25 -6.71
N PRO A 210 13.78 -14.80 -7.56
CA PRO A 210 12.35 -14.51 -7.44
C PRO A 210 11.81 -14.87 -6.06
N SER A 211 12.25 -15.98 -5.47
CA SER A 211 11.82 -16.39 -4.14
C SER A 211 12.07 -15.30 -3.09
N VAL A 212 13.30 -14.79 -2.98
CA VAL A 212 13.66 -13.72 -2.04
C VAL A 212 12.81 -12.46 -2.28
N ILE A 213 12.61 -12.08 -3.54
CA ILE A 213 11.82 -10.90 -3.91
C ILE A 213 10.36 -11.05 -3.46
N TYR A 214 9.76 -12.22 -3.66
CA TYR A 214 8.39 -12.47 -3.23
C TYR A 214 8.24 -12.54 -1.72
N HIS A 215 9.21 -13.13 -1.00
CA HIS A 215 9.21 -13.10 0.47
C HIS A 215 9.30 -11.66 1.00
N LEU A 216 10.10 -10.81 0.36
CA LEU A 216 10.19 -9.40 0.71
C LEU A 216 8.87 -8.65 0.43
N PHE A 217 8.19 -8.96 -0.67
CA PHE A 217 6.87 -8.42 -0.97
C PHE A 217 5.84 -8.80 0.11
N PHE A 218 5.71 -10.08 0.48
CA PHE A 218 4.76 -10.51 1.51
C PHE A 218 5.14 -10.02 2.92
N SER A 219 6.41 -9.74 3.16
CA SER A 219 6.86 -9.11 4.41
C SER A 219 6.21 -7.74 4.65
N ASN A 220 5.60 -7.10 3.65
CA ASN A 220 4.81 -5.88 3.82
C ASN A 220 3.70 -6.03 4.87
N ALA A 221 3.04 -7.19 4.90
CA ALA A 221 1.99 -7.50 5.87
C ALA A 221 2.50 -7.47 7.31
N PHE A 222 3.79 -7.76 7.52
CA PHE A 222 4.45 -7.67 8.81
C PHE A 222 5.02 -6.27 9.09
N LEU A 223 5.62 -5.62 8.08
CA LEU A 223 6.23 -4.30 8.23
C LEU A 223 5.20 -3.19 8.47
N ASN A 224 3.96 -3.33 8.00
CA ASN A 224 2.88 -2.38 8.28
C ASN A 224 2.56 -2.26 9.80
N PRO A 225 2.28 -3.36 10.54
CA PRO A 225 2.20 -3.34 11.99
C PRO A 225 3.46 -2.83 12.71
N VAL A 226 4.65 -3.21 12.25
CA VAL A 226 5.92 -2.72 12.83
C VAL A 226 6.06 -1.21 12.67
N SER A 227 5.75 -0.69 11.48
CA SER A 227 5.70 0.74 11.19
C SER A 227 4.73 1.45 12.13
N LEU A 228 3.52 0.91 12.33
CA LEU A 228 2.54 1.44 13.28
C LEU A 228 3.06 1.41 14.72
N TYR A 229 3.74 0.35 15.13
CA TYR A 229 4.35 0.23 16.46
C TYR A 229 5.41 1.30 16.72
N ILE A 230 6.28 1.57 15.73
CA ILE A 230 7.36 2.57 15.83
C ILE A 230 6.79 4.00 15.81
N THR A 231 5.77 4.26 15.00
CA THR A 231 5.29 5.62 14.71
C THR A 231 4.09 6.06 15.57
N SER A 232 3.25 5.12 16.05
CA SER A 232 2.04 5.40 16.82
C SER A 232 2.14 4.94 18.28
N ARG A 233 2.17 5.90 19.21
CA ARG A 233 2.14 5.62 20.66
C ARG A 233 0.86 4.90 21.09
N THR A 234 -0.28 5.25 20.49
CA THR A 234 -1.57 4.64 20.80
C THR A 234 -1.59 3.18 20.36
N PHE A 235 -1.13 2.90 19.12
CA PHE A 235 -1.03 1.53 18.64
C PHE A 235 -0.08 0.72 19.52
N ARG A 236 1.09 1.28 19.87
CA ARG A 236 2.04 0.64 20.80
C ARG A 236 1.41 0.29 22.15
N LYS A 237 0.60 1.19 22.73
CA LYS A 237 -0.11 0.93 24.01
C LYS A 237 -1.06 -0.27 23.87
N PHE A 238 -1.90 -0.27 22.85
CA PHE A 238 -2.83 -1.38 22.59
C PHE A 238 -2.08 -2.69 22.27
N PHE A 239 -1.04 -2.63 21.44
CA PHE A 239 -0.22 -3.79 21.09
C PHE A 239 0.40 -4.41 22.34
N LYS A 240 1.01 -3.61 23.23
CA LYS A 240 1.53 -4.11 24.52
C LYS A 240 0.43 -4.68 25.41
N LYS A 241 -0.73 -4.01 25.50
CA LYS A 241 -1.85 -4.47 26.34
C LYS A 241 -2.43 -5.82 25.88
N TYR A 242 -2.57 -6.03 24.57
CA TYR A 242 -3.22 -7.23 24.03
C TYR A 242 -2.25 -8.37 23.74
N ILE A 243 -1.05 -8.08 23.20
CA ILE A 243 -0.06 -9.11 22.84
C ILE A 243 0.86 -9.43 24.03
N PHE A 244 1.37 -8.41 24.72
CA PHE A 244 2.28 -8.56 25.86
C PHE A 244 1.55 -8.40 27.19
N ARG A 245 0.32 -8.93 27.28
CA ARG A 245 -0.58 -8.73 28.42
C ARG A 245 0.07 -9.09 29.76
N CYS A 246 0.86 -10.17 29.80
CA CYS A 246 1.54 -10.63 31.00
C CYS A 246 2.71 -9.71 31.45
N TRP A 247 3.17 -8.81 30.57
CA TRP A 247 4.32 -7.92 30.81
C TRP A 247 3.88 -6.44 30.80
N TYR A 248 2.57 -6.19 30.75
CA TYR A 248 2.00 -4.86 30.64
C TYR A 248 1.54 -4.36 32.01
N ASN A 249 2.38 -3.55 32.65
CA ASN A 249 1.97 -2.73 33.79
C ASN A 249 1.29 -1.46 33.26
N GLU A 250 0.02 -1.22 33.60
CA GLU A 250 -0.63 0.04 33.27
C GLU A 250 0.13 1.19 33.96
N PRO A 251 0.67 2.17 33.21
CA PRO A 251 1.20 3.36 33.85
C PRO A 251 0.04 4.12 34.48
N LYS A 252 0.12 4.31 35.81
CA LYS A 252 -0.77 5.17 36.59
C LYS A 252 -0.76 6.60 36.04
#